data_AF-A0A8H4MC64-F1
#
_entry.id   AF-A0A8H4MC64-F1
#
_cell.length_a   1.000
_cell.length_b   1.000
_cell.length_c   1.000
_cell.angle_alpha   90.00
_cell.angle_beta   90.00
_cell.angle_gamma   90.00
#
_symmetry.space_group_name_H-M   'P 1'
#
loop_
_entity.id
_entity.type
_entity.pdbx_description
1 polymer ?
#
loop_
_entity_poly.entity_id
_entity_poly.type
_entity_poly.pdbx_seq_one_letter_code
_entity_poly.pdbx_strand_id
1 'polypeptide(L)'
;MESGNTRFDLPGYSIPLNWSPGALDMFPNALETSLAERLNTHREILMMRALNSITDKPDWEKKVFDEEITAKWRKEIMDSGEDITPNMMNWIIKEAQWKAKVFQDSKHVVAFDAGVVKSDIVIGEDLRQMLRDAVRPLEDVPEELKDYHPGSDDKVVDLVHPSLFPVIYGRTRILHRKLIGLEDFLNHVGEGKVLAVPPEDEATATVDRDWRSVHRPYSRKFQWLPCDVHFADNGECRIASYINNLHPKKHQPLYQVIEKILTQTIPLWNKTLTLVRDDYKRIPYDEVEYDEHPEPEPQPANEADEYSNEYGQRYDEWQKREPIRRPEPDEFAPRVLEAEGQVNLREDFAQNGLQVIVKLANIELTPEKPEYEGGSWHVEGQLNEHICASAIYYYDSENITDSRLAFRQRADTEEVSSISYEQSRHEFLREIFGLDNEAAWNEGNVTQVLGSVDTRQGRLLTFPNSLQHQVSPFALADRTKPGHRKILAFFLVDPHFSIISSANVPPQQEDWWKERQEVVGKLLSERLPAELQNMVNEGLEATPITLEEAKQYRKELMEERSNKAQEQNRDFEMGEFNLCEH
;
A
#
# COMPACT_ATOMS: atom_id res chain seq x y z
N MET A 1 -0.94 -21.82 20.30
CA MET A 1 0.51 -22.00 20.50
C MET A 1 1.04 -20.63 20.83
N GLU A 2 1.65 -20.44 22.01
CA GLU A 2 2.21 -19.13 22.41
C GLU A 2 3.34 -18.77 21.45
N SER A 3 3.09 -17.84 20.53
CA SER A 3 4.07 -17.36 19.55
C SER A 3 5.20 -16.64 20.28
N GLY A 4 6.38 -17.26 20.29
CA GLY A 4 7.55 -16.88 21.06
C GLY A 4 8.35 -15.69 20.54
N ASN A 5 7.69 -14.63 20.06
CA ASN A 5 8.36 -13.39 19.66
C ASN A 5 8.01 -12.27 20.65
N THR A 6 8.98 -11.84 21.44
CA THR A 6 8.82 -10.73 22.37
C THR A 6 9.04 -9.40 21.64
N ARG A 7 8.59 -8.26 22.20
CA ARG A 7 8.92 -6.90 21.68
C ARG A 7 10.42 -6.57 21.62
N PHE A 8 11.29 -7.51 21.98
CA PHE A 8 12.73 -7.38 21.98
C PHE A 8 13.41 -8.32 20.97
N ASP A 9 12.64 -9.14 20.27
CA ASP A 9 13.10 -9.98 19.17
C ASP A 9 12.83 -9.22 17.86
N LEU A 10 13.84 -8.42 17.46
CA LEU A 10 13.74 -7.40 16.41
C LEU A 10 14.70 -7.77 15.27
N PRO A 11 14.22 -7.89 14.02
CA PRO A 11 15.08 -8.13 12.86
C PRO A 11 16.15 -7.05 12.70
N GLY A 12 17.35 -7.47 12.35
CA GLY A 12 18.52 -6.58 12.23
C GLY A 12 19.12 -6.17 13.58
N TYR A 13 18.64 -6.72 14.71
CA TYR A 13 19.19 -6.43 16.04
C TYR A 13 19.44 -7.68 16.90
N SER A 14 18.37 -8.40 17.26
CA SER A 14 18.42 -9.55 18.17
C SER A 14 18.10 -10.87 17.47
N ILE A 15 17.48 -10.78 16.30
CA ILE A 15 17.23 -11.89 15.36
C ILE A 15 17.71 -11.47 13.96
N PRO A 16 17.98 -12.44 13.05
CA PRO A 16 18.43 -12.15 11.69
C PRO A 16 17.50 -11.19 10.95
N LEU A 17 18.06 -10.37 10.05
CA LEU A 17 17.27 -9.39 9.29
C LEU A 17 16.19 -10.02 8.41
N ASN A 18 16.45 -11.19 7.84
CA ASN A 18 15.50 -11.96 7.01
C ASN A 18 14.65 -12.95 7.81
N TRP A 19 14.63 -12.84 9.14
CA TRP A 19 13.76 -13.67 9.96
C TRP A 19 12.29 -13.32 9.69
N SER A 20 11.45 -14.33 9.51
CA SER A 20 10.00 -14.20 9.37
C SER A 20 9.31 -15.22 10.27
N PRO A 21 8.17 -14.88 10.91
CA PRO A 21 7.38 -15.83 11.68
C PRO A 21 6.78 -16.96 10.81
N GLY A 22 6.77 -16.78 9.49
CA GLY A 22 6.21 -17.73 8.52
C GLY A 22 5.17 -17.05 7.63
N ALA A 23 5.12 -17.44 6.35
CA ALA A 23 4.32 -16.77 5.33
C ALA A 23 2.79 -16.89 5.58
N LEU A 24 2.33 -17.98 6.22
CA LEU A 24 0.91 -18.20 6.53
C LEU A 24 0.40 -17.38 7.72
N ASP A 25 1.28 -16.90 8.58
CA ASP A 25 0.90 -16.10 9.74
C ASP A 25 0.80 -14.60 9.38
N MET A 26 1.59 -14.13 8.41
CA MET A 26 1.64 -12.72 8.00
C MET A 26 0.53 -12.36 6.99
N PHE A 27 0.38 -11.06 6.73
CA PHE A 27 -0.41 -10.56 5.62
C PHE A 27 0.42 -10.55 4.32
N PRO A 28 -0.19 -10.90 3.18
CA PRO A 28 0.46 -10.81 1.88
C PRO A 28 1.12 -9.46 1.58
N ASN A 29 2.31 -9.53 0.99
CA ASN A 29 3.10 -8.37 0.57
C ASN A 29 3.64 -8.62 -0.84
N ALA A 30 3.55 -7.64 -1.73
CA ALA A 30 3.98 -7.78 -3.12
C ALA A 30 5.50 -7.98 -3.30
N LEU A 31 6.30 -7.71 -2.26
CA LEU A 31 7.73 -8.02 -2.23
C LEU A 31 8.01 -9.49 -1.83
N GLU A 32 7.00 -10.24 -1.40
CA GLU A 32 7.04 -11.68 -1.10
C GLU A 32 6.15 -12.42 -2.11
N THR A 33 6.77 -12.94 -3.17
CA THR A 33 6.15 -13.19 -4.49
C THR A 33 4.99 -14.19 -4.54
N SER A 34 4.79 -15.08 -3.56
CA SER A 34 3.84 -16.19 -3.69
C SER A 34 2.48 -16.03 -3.01
N LEU A 35 2.28 -15.01 -2.16
CA LEU A 35 1.03 -14.87 -1.39
C LEU A 35 0.18 -13.64 -1.74
N ALA A 36 0.72 -12.74 -2.57
CA ALA A 36 0.09 -11.48 -2.94
C ALA A 36 -0.59 -11.50 -4.32
N GLU A 37 -0.53 -12.64 -5.03
CA GLU A 37 -1.09 -12.77 -6.37
C GLU A 37 -2.62 -12.93 -6.32
N ARG A 38 -3.30 -12.43 -7.37
CA ARG A 38 -4.74 -12.59 -7.55
C ARG A 38 -5.08 -12.57 -9.03
N LEU A 39 -5.93 -13.49 -9.47
CA LEU A 39 -6.48 -13.48 -10.81
C LEU A 39 -7.91 -12.93 -10.83
N ASN A 40 -8.24 -12.10 -11.81
CA ASN A 40 -9.63 -11.69 -12.05
C ASN A 40 -9.92 -11.75 -13.54
N THR A 41 -11.11 -12.21 -13.94
CA THR A 41 -11.49 -12.03 -15.36
C THR A 41 -11.55 -10.53 -15.67
N HIS A 42 -11.27 -10.17 -16.92
CA HIS A 42 -11.29 -8.77 -17.35
C HIS A 42 -12.67 -8.14 -17.10
N ARG A 43 -13.74 -8.92 -17.27
CA ARG A 43 -15.13 -8.51 -16.98
C ARG A 43 -15.34 -8.19 -15.50
N GLU A 44 -14.75 -8.92 -14.57
CA GLU A 44 -14.81 -8.56 -13.14
C GLU A 44 -14.15 -7.21 -12.87
N ILE A 45 -13.00 -6.95 -13.48
CA ILE A 45 -12.29 -5.66 -13.37
C ILE A 45 -13.17 -4.52 -13.89
N LEU A 46 -13.81 -4.70 -15.05
CA LEU A 46 -14.73 -3.72 -15.61
C LEU A 46 -15.94 -3.48 -14.70
N MET A 47 -16.49 -4.53 -14.10
CA MET A 47 -17.58 -4.41 -13.12
C MET A 47 -17.16 -3.60 -11.89
N MET A 48 -15.97 -3.85 -11.33
CA MET A 48 -15.44 -3.07 -10.21
C MET A 48 -15.22 -1.60 -10.59
N ARG A 49 -14.70 -1.31 -11.79
CA ARG A 49 -14.53 0.07 -12.28
C ARG A 49 -15.87 0.80 -12.43
N ALA A 50 -16.87 0.15 -13.00
CA ALA A 50 -18.21 0.70 -13.15
C ALA A 50 -18.89 0.94 -11.79
N LEU A 51 -18.72 0.03 -10.83
CA LEU A 51 -19.20 0.24 -9.47
C LEU A 51 -18.46 1.39 -8.77
N ASN A 52 -17.14 1.48 -8.94
CA ASN A 52 -16.34 2.55 -8.38
C ASN A 52 -16.81 3.92 -8.89
N SER A 53 -17.14 4.04 -10.18
CA SER A 53 -17.68 5.28 -10.76
C SER A 53 -19.07 5.64 -10.23
N ILE A 54 -19.93 4.65 -9.94
CA ILE A 54 -21.22 4.88 -9.26
C ILE A 54 -20.99 5.39 -7.83
N THR A 55 -20.14 4.72 -7.06
CA THR A 55 -19.86 5.05 -5.65
C THR A 55 -19.06 6.34 -5.47
N ASP A 56 -18.53 6.92 -6.56
CA ASP A 56 -17.90 8.24 -6.58
C ASP A 56 -18.89 9.38 -6.82
N LYS A 57 -20.13 9.09 -7.21
CA LYS A 57 -21.17 10.12 -7.39
C LYS A 57 -21.69 10.57 -6.02
N PRO A 58 -21.95 11.88 -5.82
CA PRO A 58 -22.52 12.38 -4.56
C PRO A 58 -23.88 11.74 -4.26
N ASP A 59 -24.13 11.39 -2.99
CA ASP A 59 -25.36 10.73 -2.51
C ASP A 59 -25.69 9.41 -3.26
N TRP A 60 -24.70 8.71 -3.79
CA TRP A 60 -24.92 7.46 -4.54
C TRP A 60 -25.71 6.44 -3.71
N GLU A 61 -25.49 6.40 -2.39
CA GLU A 61 -26.10 5.45 -1.47
C GLU A 61 -27.62 5.63 -1.33
N LYS A 62 -28.14 6.81 -1.67
CA LYS A 62 -29.58 7.09 -1.77
C LYS A 62 -30.06 6.91 -3.20
N LYS A 63 -29.30 7.45 -4.15
CA LYS A 63 -29.66 7.51 -5.58
C LYS A 63 -29.70 6.15 -6.27
N VAL A 64 -29.01 5.14 -5.73
CA VAL A 64 -29.00 3.78 -6.28
C VAL A 64 -30.36 3.07 -6.18
N PHE A 65 -31.31 3.61 -5.39
CA PHE A 65 -32.68 3.10 -5.30
C PHE A 65 -33.67 3.87 -6.19
N ASP A 66 -33.21 4.89 -6.92
CA ASP A 66 -34.03 5.66 -7.85
C ASP A 66 -33.90 5.08 -9.27
N GLU A 67 -35.03 4.65 -9.85
CA GLU A 67 -35.06 4.01 -11.16
C GLU A 67 -34.67 4.95 -12.30
N GLU A 68 -35.03 6.24 -12.24
CA GLU A 68 -34.67 7.20 -13.28
C GLU A 68 -33.17 7.52 -13.25
N ILE A 69 -32.58 7.60 -12.06
CA ILE A 69 -31.15 7.85 -11.90
C ILE A 69 -30.35 6.62 -12.32
N THR A 70 -30.72 5.43 -11.85
CA THR A 70 -30.03 4.19 -12.22
C THR A 70 -30.17 3.87 -13.71
N ALA A 71 -31.28 4.22 -14.36
CA ALA A 71 -31.42 4.14 -15.81
C ALA A 71 -30.41 5.03 -16.55
N LYS A 72 -30.10 6.24 -16.03
CA LYS A 72 -29.07 7.12 -16.60
C LYS A 72 -27.67 6.53 -16.41
N TRP A 73 -27.35 6.01 -15.23
CA TRP A 73 -26.05 5.37 -14.97
C TRP A 73 -25.85 4.12 -15.84
N ARG A 74 -26.89 3.31 -15.98
CA ARG A 74 -26.90 2.15 -16.89
C ARG A 74 -26.57 2.56 -18.32
N LYS A 75 -27.22 3.61 -18.81
CA LYS A 75 -26.93 4.14 -20.15
C LYS A 75 -25.50 4.66 -20.26
N GLU A 76 -25.05 5.47 -19.30
CA GLU A 76 -23.68 6.02 -19.25
C GLU A 76 -22.61 4.91 -19.30
N ILE A 77 -22.79 3.83 -18.54
CA ILE A 77 -21.84 2.72 -18.45
C ILE A 77 -21.92 1.82 -19.70
N MET A 78 -23.12 1.50 -20.19
CA MET A 78 -23.27 0.66 -21.39
C MET A 78 -22.83 1.38 -22.68
N ASP A 79 -22.90 2.71 -22.72
CA ASP A 79 -22.45 3.53 -23.86
C ASP A 79 -20.94 3.86 -23.78
N SER A 80 -20.20 3.37 -22.77
CA SER A 80 -18.77 3.71 -22.59
C SER A 80 -17.84 3.05 -23.60
N GLY A 81 -18.32 2.03 -24.32
CA GLY A 81 -17.53 1.20 -25.24
C GLY A 81 -16.75 0.07 -24.57
N GLU A 82 -16.89 -0.10 -23.26
CA GLU A 82 -16.33 -1.22 -22.50
C GLU A 82 -17.22 -2.47 -22.64
N ASP A 83 -16.65 -3.67 -22.45
CA ASP A 83 -17.39 -4.94 -22.48
C ASP A 83 -18.21 -5.14 -21.19
N ILE A 84 -19.28 -4.36 -21.04
CA ILE A 84 -20.27 -4.47 -19.96
C ILE A 84 -21.60 -4.97 -20.52
N THR A 85 -21.96 -6.21 -20.20
CA THR A 85 -23.21 -6.80 -20.68
C THR A 85 -24.42 -6.35 -19.84
N PRO A 86 -25.65 -6.56 -20.33
CA PRO A 86 -26.85 -6.31 -19.53
C PRO A 86 -26.89 -7.09 -18.20
N ASN A 87 -26.33 -8.30 -18.16
CA ASN A 87 -26.26 -9.12 -16.95
C ASN A 87 -25.27 -8.54 -15.94
N MET A 88 -24.07 -8.19 -16.40
CA MET A 88 -23.07 -7.48 -15.58
C MET A 88 -23.64 -6.18 -15.00
N MET A 89 -24.35 -5.39 -15.80
CA MET A 89 -24.95 -4.14 -15.34
C MET A 89 -26.05 -4.37 -14.28
N ASN A 90 -26.91 -5.37 -14.47
CA ASN A 90 -27.91 -5.73 -13.46
C ASN A 90 -27.23 -6.16 -12.15
N TRP A 91 -26.15 -6.93 -12.25
CA TRP A 91 -25.35 -7.36 -11.12
C TRP A 91 -24.73 -6.15 -10.39
N ILE A 92 -24.12 -5.21 -11.13
CA ILE A 92 -23.49 -3.99 -10.59
C ILE A 92 -24.51 -3.15 -9.79
N ILE A 93 -25.73 -2.95 -10.33
CA ILE A 93 -26.77 -2.19 -9.60
C ILE A 93 -27.21 -2.93 -8.33
N LYS A 94 -27.43 -4.24 -8.38
CA LYS A 94 -27.79 -5.03 -7.19
C LYS A 94 -26.69 -4.95 -6.12
N GLU A 95 -25.42 -5.06 -6.50
CA GLU A 95 -24.31 -4.90 -5.57
C GLU A 95 -24.24 -3.48 -5.01
N ALA A 96 -24.40 -2.45 -5.83
CA ALA A 96 -24.41 -1.06 -5.37
C ALA A 96 -25.52 -0.83 -4.34
N GLN A 97 -26.73 -1.38 -4.55
CA GLN A 97 -27.83 -1.30 -3.59
C GLN A 97 -27.52 -2.04 -2.28
N TRP A 98 -26.84 -3.19 -2.35
CA TRP A 98 -26.39 -3.89 -1.16
C TRP A 98 -25.30 -3.11 -0.41
N LYS A 99 -24.27 -2.61 -1.11
CA LYS A 99 -23.22 -1.77 -0.53
C LYS A 99 -23.77 -0.51 0.10
N ALA A 100 -24.81 0.10 -0.48
CA ALA A 100 -25.48 1.26 0.10
C ALA A 100 -26.09 0.96 1.48
N LYS A 101 -26.60 -0.26 1.70
CA LYS A 101 -27.08 -0.70 3.02
C LYS A 101 -25.92 -0.89 3.99
N VAL A 102 -24.86 -1.60 3.57
CA VAL A 102 -23.66 -1.81 4.40
C VAL A 102 -23.01 -0.49 4.80
N PHE A 103 -22.96 0.47 3.88
CA PHE A 103 -22.39 1.81 4.09
C PHE A 103 -23.08 2.60 5.21
N GLN A 104 -24.37 2.32 5.49
CA GLN A 104 -25.08 2.98 6.58
C GLN A 104 -24.43 2.72 7.94
N ASP A 105 -23.89 1.52 8.14
CA ASP A 105 -23.23 1.11 9.37
C ASP A 105 -21.72 1.30 9.28
N SER A 106 -21.11 0.85 8.17
CA SER A 106 -19.65 0.81 8.01
C SER A 106 -19.01 2.17 7.73
N LYS A 107 -19.76 3.10 7.12
CA LYS A 107 -19.29 4.41 6.63
C LYS A 107 -18.16 4.35 5.61
N HIS A 108 -17.89 3.18 5.01
CA HIS A 108 -16.88 2.99 3.98
C HIS A 108 -17.35 2.00 2.91
N VAL A 109 -16.76 2.09 1.73
CA VAL A 109 -17.12 1.25 0.57
C VAL A 109 -15.87 0.64 -0.06
N VAL A 110 -15.98 -0.62 -0.49
CA VAL A 110 -14.92 -1.33 -1.21
C VAL A 110 -14.97 -0.93 -2.68
N ALA A 111 -13.88 -0.33 -3.17
CA ALA A 111 -13.69 0.08 -4.55
C ALA A 111 -13.18 -1.07 -5.43
N PHE A 112 -12.20 -1.84 -4.93
CA PHE A 112 -11.67 -3.04 -5.58
C PHE A 112 -11.59 -4.18 -4.57
N ASP A 113 -12.01 -5.38 -4.97
CA ASP A 113 -12.12 -6.53 -4.08
C ASP A 113 -10.76 -7.02 -3.56
N ALA A 114 -9.65 -6.62 -4.20
CA ALA A 114 -8.28 -6.80 -3.73
C ALA A 114 -7.93 -5.95 -2.48
N GLY A 115 -8.92 -5.40 -1.76
CA GLY A 115 -8.71 -4.70 -0.49
C GLY A 115 -8.62 -3.18 -0.57
N VAL A 116 -9.02 -2.56 -1.69
CA VAL A 116 -9.05 -1.09 -1.81
C VAL A 116 -10.38 -0.55 -1.27
N VAL A 117 -10.32 0.21 -0.18
CA VAL A 117 -11.48 0.69 0.58
C VAL A 117 -11.43 2.21 0.73
N LYS A 118 -12.54 2.89 0.49
CA LYS A 118 -12.64 4.37 0.57
C LYS A 118 -13.77 4.83 1.48
N SER A 119 -13.59 5.99 2.10
CA SER A 119 -14.64 6.72 2.82
C SER A 119 -14.48 8.22 2.62
N ASP A 120 -15.61 8.90 2.40
CA ASP A 120 -15.68 10.37 2.28
C ASP A 120 -16.27 11.03 3.54
N ILE A 121 -16.65 10.23 4.54
CA ILE A 121 -17.44 10.72 5.69
C ILE A 121 -16.91 10.28 7.05
N VAL A 122 -15.97 9.33 7.11
CA VAL A 122 -15.46 8.81 8.40
C VAL A 122 -14.64 9.86 9.14
N ILE A 123 -13.96 10.76 8.40
CA ILE A 123 -13.31 11.93 8.97
C ILE A 123 -14.23 13.14 8.80
N GLY A 124 -14.87 13.57 9.89
CA GLY A 124 -15.74 14.75 9.88
C GLY A 124 -15.00 16.07 9.66
N GLU A 125 -15.73 17.11 9.24
CA GLU A 125 -15.18 18.43 8.95
C GLU A 125 -14.40 19.03 10.13
N ASP A 126 -14.93 18.92 11.35
CA ASP A 126 -14.29 19.44 12.55
C ASP A 126 -12.90 18.81 12.76
N LEU A 127 -12.80 17.48 12.59
CA LEU A 127 -11.53 16.76 12.73
C LEU A 127 -10.56 17.12 11.60
N ARG A 128 -11.06 17.32 10.38
CA ARG A 128 -10.27 17.81 9.25
C ARG A 128 -9.73 19.22 9.52
N GLN A 129 -10.55 20.11 10.05
CA GLN A 129 -10.13 21.46 10.39
C GLN A 129 -9.10 21.46 11.54
N MET A 130 -9.28 20.61 12.55
CA MET A 130 -8.27 20.38 13.58
C MET A 130 -6.93 19.90 12.99
N LEU A 131 -6.95 19.02 11.99
CA LEU A 131 -5.73 18.58 11.31
C LEU A 131 -5.04 19.75 10.59
N ARG A 132 -5.78 20.53 9.81
CA ARG A 132 -5.23 21.70 9.10
C ARG A 132 -4.54 22.65 10.08
N ASP A 133 -5.22 23.00 11.17
CA ASP A 133 -4.67 23.92 12.17
C ASP A 133 -3.47 23.35 12.93
N ALA A 134 -3.46 22.04 13.20
CA ALA A 134 -2.34 21.37 13.87
C ALA A 134 -1.11 21.18 12.96
N VAL A 135 -1.30 21.15 11.64
CA VAL A 135 -0.22 21.01 10.64
C VAL A 135 0.41 22.36 10.28
N ARG A 136 -0.32 23.49 10.40
CA ARG A 136 0.19 24.85 10.11
C ARG A 136 1.61 25.15 10.61
N PRO A 137 2.02 24.79 11.85
CA PRO A 137 3.38 25.08 12.32
C PRO A 137 4.50 24.40 11.50
N LEU A 138 4.18 23.35 10.75
CA LEU A 138 5.11 22.69 9.82
C LEU A 138 5.08 23.32 8.42
N GLU A 139 3.96 23.95 8.04
CA GLU A 139 3.76 24.56 6.71
C GLU A 139 4.21 26.02 6.67
N ASP A 140 3.88 26.78 7.71
CA ASP A 140 4.12 28.21 7.83
C ASP A 140 5.56 28.50 8.26
N VAL A 141 6.51 27.90 7.55
CA VAL A 141 7.96 28.13 7.70
C VAL A 141 8.46 29.05 6.58
N PRO A 142 9.54 29.83 6.82
CA PRO A 142 10.25 30.54 5.76
C PRO A 142 10.59 29.61 4.59
N GLU A 143 10.54 30.13 3.37
CA GLU A 143 10.72 29.36 2.13
C GLU A 143 12.07 28.62 2.10
N GLU A 144 13.13 29.26 2.62
CA GLU A 144 14.47 28.67 2.75
C GLU A 144 14.55 27.50 3.74
N LEU A 145 13.55 27.32 4.59
CA LEU A 145 13.44 26.22 5.54
C LEU A 145 12.51 25.09 5.06
N LYS A 146 11.77 25.29 3.96
CA LYS A 146 10.94 24.22 3.40
C LYS A 146 11.82 23.04 2.97
N ASP A 147 11.39 21.85 3.36
CA ASP A 147 12.09 20.62 3.02
C ASP A 147 11.51 20.03 1.73
N TYR A 148 12.03 20.48 0.59
CA TYR A 148 11.60 19.96 -0.71
C TYR A 148 12.10 18.54 -0.94
N HIS A 149 11.20 17.68 -1.41
CA HIS A 149 11.49 16.31 -1.75
C HIS A 149 12.53 16.26 -2.87
N PRO A 150 13.63 15.49 -2.75
CA PRO A 150 14.66 15.42 -3.78
C PRO A 150 14.08 14.99 -5.14
N GLY A 151 14.45 15.73 -6.20
CA GLY A 151 14.01 15.43 -7.57
C GLY A 151 12.57 15.85 -7.90
N SER A 152 11.87 16.54 -7.00
CA SER A 152 10.48 16.98 -7.22
C SER A 152 10.32 18.31 -7.96
N ASP A 153 11.43 18.96 -8.34
CA ASP A 153 11.42 20.33 -8.88
C ASP A 153 10.68 21.32 -7.96
N ASP A 154 10.93 21.23 -6.65
CA ASP A 154 10.30 22.05 -5.60
C ASP A 154 8.76 22.01 -5.59
N LYS A 155 8.15 20.92 -6.08
CA LYS A 155 6.68 20.74 -6.08
C LYS A 155 6.18 19.91 -4.90
N VAL A 156 7.05 19.16 -4.23
CA VAL A 156 6.66 18.27 -3.12
C VAL A 156 7.38 18.72 -1.85
N VAL A 157 6.62 19.11 -0.83
CA VAL A 157 7.12 19.54 0.48
C VAL A 157 6.93 18.42 1.49
N ASP A 158 8.03 17.93 2.06
CA ASP A 158 8.06 16.92 3.10
C ASP A 158 7.86 17.59 4.48
N LEU A 159 6.71 17.37 5.12
CA LEU A 159 6.43 17.91 6.47
C LEU A 159 6.84 16.92 7.55
N VAL A 160 6.44 15.65 7.38
CA VAL A 160 6.91 14.51 8.18
C VAL A 160 7.21 13.41 7.18
N HIS A 161 8.48 13.08 6.98
CA HIS A 161 8.88 12.09 5.98
C HIS A 161 9.67 10.95 6.62
N PRO A 162 9.28 9.68 6.40
CA PRO A 162 9.89 8.53 7.08
C PRO A 162 11.36 8.28 6.69
N SER A 163 11.78 8.79 5.53
CA SER A 163 13.19 8.74 5.11
C SER A 163 14.10 9.79 5.78
N LEU A 164 13.57 10.68 6.63
CA LEU A 164 14.37 11.61 7.43
C LEU A 164 14.56 11.04 8.84
N PHE A 165 15.80 10.95 9.32
CA PHE A 165 16.16 10.24 10.56
C PHE A 165 15.66 8.77 10.65
N PRO A 166 15.79 7.94 9.59
CA PRO A 166 15.47 6.52 9.67
C PRO A 166 16.45 5.80 10.61
N VAL A 167 16.26 4.49 10.81
CA VAL A 167 17.33 3.63 11.30
C VAL A 167 18.43 3.62 10.24
N ILE A 168 19.67 3.90 10.65
CA ILE A 168 20.88 3.77 9.84
C ILE A 168 21.77 2.73 10.54
N TYR A 169 21.84 1.53 9.98
CA TYR A 169 22.70 0.48 10.52
C TYR A 169 24.17 0.92 10.50
N GLY A 170 24.89 0.70 11.62
CA GLY A 170 26.24 1.22 11.85
C GLY A 170 26.29 2.65 12.41
N ARG A 171 25.17 3.35 12.55
CA ARG A 171 25.10 4.73 13.07
C ARG A 171 24.05 4.91 14.17
N THR A 172 22.85 4.38 13.97
CA THR A 172 21.72 4.50 14.91
C THR A 172 22.00 3.70 16.18
N ARG A 173 21.58 4.27 17.31
CA ARG A 173 21.71 3.68 18.65
C ARG A 173 20.38 3.08 19.08
N ILE A 174 20.43 1.88 19.65
CA ILE A 174 19.25 1.15 20.13
C ILE A 174 19.40 0.79 21.61
N LEU A 175 18.32 0.91 22.37
CA LEU A 175 18.23 0.52 23.77
C LEU A 175 18.07 -0.99 23.88
N HIS A 176 18.83 -1.61 24.78
CA HIS A 176 18.75 -3.06 25.00
C HIS A 176 17.68 -3.40 26.03
N ARG A 177 16.69 -4.22 25.65
CA ARG A 177 15.61 -4.71 26.53
C ARG A 177 14.88 -3.62 27.31
N LYS A 178 14.75 -2.44 26.69
CA LYS A 178 14.11 -1.26 27.26
C LYS A 178 13.34 -0.54 26.16
N LEU A 179 12.16 -0.05 26.52
CA LEU A 179 11.31 0.77 25.69
C LEU A 179 11.19 2.17 26.30
N ILE A 180 11.05 3.18 25.46
CA ILE A 180 10.81 4.58 25.84
C ILE A 180 9.46 5.05 25.33
N GLY A 181 8.82 5.95 26.07
CA GLY A 181 7.55 6.56 25.73
C GLY A 181 7.64 8.07 25.51
N LEU A 182 6.49 8.68 25.26
CA LEU A 182 6.39 10.13 24.99
C LEU A 182 6.83 11.04 26.16
N GLU A 183 6.84 10.53 27.39
CA GLU A 183 7.19 11.31 28.58
C GLU A 183 8.69 11.30 28.88
N ASP A 184 9.39 10.21 28.58
CA ASP A 184 10.78 9.96 28.98
C ASP A 184 11.78 9.84 27.82
N PHE A 185 11.33 9.88 26.55
CA PHE A 185 12.20 9.76 25.37
C PHE A 185 13.43 10.69 25.37
N LEU A 186 13.28 11.97 25.78
CA LEU A 186 14.40 12.92 25.85
C LEU A 186 15.43 12.59 26.93
N ASN A 187 15.07 11.78 27.92
CA ASN A 187 16.02 11.38 28.97
C ASN A 187 17.03 10.36 28.46
N HIS A 188 16.73 9.67 27.35
CA HIS A 188 17.54 8.58 26.80
C HIS A 188 18.36 8.98 25.57
N VAL A 189 18.37 10.27 25.24
CA VAL A 189 19.21 10.85 24.20
C VAL A 189 20.66 10.38 24.35
N GLY A 190 21.22 9.80 23.28
CA GLY A 190 22.59 9.30 23.23
C GLY A 190 22.84 7.94 23.90
N GLU A 191 21.86 7.37 24.61
CA GLU A 191 21.98 6.05 25.23
C GLU A 191 21.93 4.89 24.20
N GLY A 192 22.22 3.68 24.68
CA GLY A 192 22.08 2.42 23.93
C GLY A 192 23.39 1.89 23.36
N LYS A 193 23.32 0.93 22.42
CA LYS A 193 24.47 0.46 21.62
C LYS A 193 24.24 0.76 20.12
N VAL A 194 25.31 0.99 19.37
CA VAL A 194 25.19 1.21 17.91
C VAL A 194 24.71 -0.10 17.28
N LEU A 195 23.72 -0.02 16.41
CA LEU A 195 23.24 -1.15 15.61
C LEU A 195 24.37 -1.62 14.69
N ALA A 196 24.67 -2.92 14.70
CA ALA A 196 25.62 -3.50 13.76
C ALA A 196 25.03 -3.45 12.34
N VAL A 197 25.90 -3.39 11.33
CA VAL A 197 25.47 -3.59 9.94
C VAL A 197 25.10 -5.06 9.77
N PRO A 198 23.86 -5.39 9.36
CA PRO A 198 23.46 -6.78 9.13
C PRO A 198 24.42 -7.47 8.14
N PRO A 199 24.73 -8.76 8.34
CA PRO A 199 25.47 -9.57 7.37
C PRO A 199 24.83 -9.59 5.97
N GLU A 200 25.60 -9.97 4.96
CA GLU A 200 25.13 -9.95 3.56
C GLU A 200 24.13 -11.06 3.24
N ASP A 201 24.29 -12.23 3.87
CA ASP A 201 23.39 -13.38 3.79
C ASP A 201 22.02 -13.07 4.42
N GLU A 202 21.97 -12.28 5.48
CA GLU A 202 20.71 -11.84 6.09
C GLU A 202 19.94 -10.83 5.23
N ALA A 203 20.54 -10.28 4.17
CA ALA A 203 19.83 -9.39 3.26
C ALA A 203 19.07 -10.13 2.14
N THR A 204 19.28 -11.45 2.04
CA THR A 204 18.66 -12.30 1.03
C THR A 204 17.35 -12.89 1.55
N ALA A 205 16.35 -12.99 0.68
CA ALA A 205 15.20 -13.85 0.94
C ALA A 205 15.41 -15.17 0.18
N THR A 206 15.15 -16.31 0.85
CA THR A 206 14.98 -17.59 0.15
C THR A 206 13.69 -17.53 -0.66
N VAL A 207 13.79 -17.20 -1.95
CA VAL A 207 12.64 -17.21 -2.85
C VAL A 207 12.51 -18.62 -3.43
N ASP A 208 11.40 -19.28 -3.13
CA ASP A 208 11.17 -20.72 -3.37
C ASP A 208 10.89 -21.09 -4.85
N ARG A 209 11.06 -20.17 -5.81
CA ARG A 209 10.62 -20.41 -7.19
C ARG A 209 11.65 -20.24 -8.30
N ASP A 210 12.82 -19.65 -8.06
CA ASP A 210 13.80 -19.53 -9.14
C ASP A 210 15.26 -19.49 -8.66
N TRP A 211 16.02 -20.55 -8.97
CA TRP A 211 17.46 -20.69 -8.66
C TRP A 211 18.36 -19.73 -9.46
N ARG A 212 17.79 -18.73 -10.16
CA ARG A 212 18.49 -17.91 -11.16
C ARG A 212 18.87 -16.51 -10.70
N SER A 213 18.35 -15.99 -9.57
CA SER A 213 18.74 -14.69 -9.02
C SER A 213 18.76 -14.65 -7.50
N VAL A 214 19.78 -14.04 -6.89
CA VAL A 214 19.83 -13.78 -5.45
C VAL A 214 19.03 -12.50 -5.18
N HIS A 215 17.74 -12.63 -4.90
CA HIS A 215 16.90 -11.48 -4.55
C HIS A 215 17.30 -10.95 -3.15
N ARG A 216 17.55 -9.63 -3.05
CA ARG A 216 17.96 -8.95 -1.80
C ARG A 216 16.93 -7.91 -1.38
N PRO A 217 15.75 -8.34 -0.91
CA PRO A 217 14.66 -7.41 -0.63
C PRO A 217 14.94 -6.52 0.59
N TYR A 218 15.83 -6.96 1.50
CA TYR A 218 16.18 -6.21 2.70
C TYR A 218 17.33 -5.22 2.45
N SER A 219 17.21 -4.00 2.96
CA SER A 219 18.30 -3.04 3.09
C SER A 219 19.16 -3.38 4.28
N ARG A 220 20.48 -3.39 4.07
CA ARG A 220 21.48 -3.50 5.17
C ARG A 220 21.83 -2.14 5.76
N LYS A 221 21.26 -1.06 5.21
CA LYS A 221 21.65 0.30 5.55
C LYS A 221 20.53 1.06 6.23
N PHE A 222 19.30 0.89 5.76
CA PHE A 222 18.16 1.67 6.23
C PHE A 222 16.97 0.82 6.65
N GLN A 223 16.22 1.32 7.62
CA GLN A 223 14.84 0.90 7.91
C GLN A 223 14.06 2.15 8.34
N TRP A 224 12.85 2.35 7.83
CA TRP A 224 11.97 3.38 8.37
C TRP A 224 11.62 3.08 9.84
N LEU A 225 11.48 4.15 10.62
CA LEU A 225 11.29 4.06 12.07
C LEU A 225 9.80 4.27 12.41
N PRO A 226 9.00 3.21 12.63
CA PRO A 226 7.61 3.35 13.06
C PRO A 226 7.53 3.90 14.50
N CYS A 227 6.36 4.43 14.85
CA CYS A 227 5.95 4.64 16.23
C CYS A 227 5.03 3.52 16.71
N ASP A 228 5.11 3.20 18.00
CA ASP A 228 4.23 2.23 18.65
C ASP A 228 2.89 2.89 18.96
N VAL A 229 1.80 2.13 18.79
CA VAL A 229 0.42 2.56 19.04
C VAL A 229 -0.28 1.50 19.89
N HIS A 230 -0.99 1.94 20.92
CA HIS A 230 -1.84 1.07 21.75
C HIS A 230 -3.32 1.42 21.57
N PHE A 231 -4.18 0.48 21.93
CA PHE A 231 -5.61 0.72 22.07
C PHE A 231 -5.93 1.07 23.52
N ALA A 232 -6.61 2.19 23.72
CA ALA A 232 -7.19 2.54 25.01
C ALA A 232 -8.45 1.68 25.29
N ASP A 233 -8.92 1.65 26.53
CA ASP A 233 -10.09 0.87 26.96
C ASP A 233 -11.38 1.20 26.17
N ASN A 234 -11.47 2.42 25.62
CA ASN A 234 -12.59 2.87 24.78
C ASN A 234 -12.41 2.51 23.29
N GLY A 235 -11.34 1.80 22.92
CA GLY A 235 -10.99 1.42 21.56
C GLY A 235 -10.30 2.52 20.73
N GLU A 236 -9.98 3.68 21.33
CA GLU A 236 -9.22 4.73 20.64
C GLU A 236 -7.73 4.39 20.56
N CYS A 237 -7.08 4.78 19.46
CA CYS A 237 -5.64 4.65 19.30
C CYS A 237 -4.91 5.70 20.15
N ARG A 238 -3.80 5.30 20.78
CA ARG A 238 -2.87 6.16 21.52
C ARG A 238 -1.45 5.92 21.05
N ILE A 239 -0.76 6.99 20.66
CA ILE A 239 0.64 6.90 20.26
C ILE A 239 1.48 6.74 21.53
N ALA A 240 2.29 5.69 21.57
CA ALA A 240 3.07 5.28 22.73
C ALA A 240 4.50 5.83 22.70
N SER A 241 5.09 5.90 21.51
CA SER A 241 6.45 6.38 21.26
C SER A 241 6.46 7.48 20.21
N TYR A 242 7.52 8.28 20.14
CA TYR A 242 7.52 9.47 19.28
C TYR A 242 7.38 9.11 17.79
N ILE A 243 6.60 9.88 17.04
CA ILE A 243 6.59 9.84 15.58
C ILE A 243 7.93 10.33 15.08
N ASN A 244 8.58 9.55 14.20
CA ASN A 244 9.86 9.92 13.62
C ASN A 244 9.79 11.32 12.97
N ASN A 245 10.79 12.15 13.28
CA ASN A 245 10.88 13.55 12.84
C ASN A 245 9.72 14.48 13.27
N LEU A 246 8.91 14.11 14.27
CA LEU A 246 7.85 14.97 14.79
C LEU A 246 7.92 15.08 16.32
N HIS A 247 8.34 16.24 16.82
CA HIS A 247 8.59 16.42 18.26
C HIS A 247 7.28 16.41 19.08
N PRO A 248 7.10 15.49 20.06
CA PRO A 248 5.81 15.27 20.72
C PRO A 248 5.35 16.45 21.59
N LYS A 249 6.27 17.14 22.27
CA LYS A 249 5.90 18.33 23.07
C LYS A 249 5.58 19.57 22.23
N LYS A 250 6.34 19.83 21.16
CA LYS A 250 6.14 20.98 20.26
C LYS A 250 4.89 20.83 19.39
N HIS A 251 4.56 19.59 19.00
CA HIS A 251 3.44 19.28 18.12
C HIS A 251 2.36 18.44 18.81
N GLN A 252 2.15 18.63 20.13
CA GLN A 252 1.14 17.90 20.90
C GLN A 252 -0.26 17.92 20.26
N PRO A 253 -0.78 19.05 19.72
CA PRO A 253 -2.08 19.06 19.05
C PRO A 253 -2.13 18.14 17.83
N LEU A 254 -1.03 18.04 17.08
CA LEU A 254 -0.95 17.18 15.89
C LEU A 254 -0.96 15.71 16.26
N TYR A 255 -0.25 15.30 17.33
CA TYR A 255 -0.33 13.94 17.86
C TYR A 255 -1.76 13.56 18.23
N GLN A 256 -2.47 14.43 18.94
CA GLN A 256 -3.87 14.18 19.34
C GLN A 256 -4.82 14.03 18.14
N VAL A 257 -4.59 14.80 17.08
CA VAL A 257 -5.39 14.68 15.85
C VAL A 257 -5.04 13.42 15.09
N ILE A 258 -3.75 13.06 14.98
CA ILE A 258 -3.30 11.82 14.34
C ILE A 258 -3.93 10.61 15.03
N GLU A 259 -3.94 10.55 16.37
CA GLU A 259 -4.60 9.49 17.14
C GLU A 259 -6.08 9.32 16.78
N LYS A 260 -6.80 10.44 16.66
CA LYS A 260 -8.23 10.44 16.29
C LYS A 260 -8.45 9.94 14.87
N ILE A 261 -7.64 10.40 13.91
CA ILE A 261 -7.74 9.96 12.51
C ILE A 261 -7.37 8.48 12.41
N LEU A 262 -6.29 8.05 13.07
CA LEU A 262 -5.87 6.66 13.10
C LEU A 262 -6.97 5.75 13.67
N THR A 263 -7.65 6.19 14.73
CA THR A 263 -8.81 5.48 15.29
C THR A 263 -9.93 5.24 14.26
N GLN A 264 -10.19 6.23 13.40
CA GLN A 264 -11.15 6.16 12.30
C GLN A 264 -10.64 5.32 11.11
N THR A 265 -9.32 5.18 10.95
CA THR A 265 -8.69 4.33 9.92
C THR A 265 -8.82 2.84 10.24
N ILE A 266 -8.80 2.45 11.53
CA ILE A 266 -8.81 1.03 11.94
C ILE A 266 -9.91 0.19 11.27
N PRO A 267 -11.21 0.61 11.23
CA PRO A 267 -12.24 -0.17 10.55
C PRO A 267 -12.00 -0.37 9.05
N LEU A 268 -11.39 0.61 8.37
CA LEU A 268 -11.05 0.50 6.96
C LEU A 268 -9.89 -0.47 6.74
N TRP A 269 -8.86 -0.45 7.61
CA TRP A 269 -7.79 -1.44 7.58
C TRP A 269 -8.29 -2.85 7.89
N ASN A 270 -9.16 -3.02 8.88
CA ASN A 270 -9.82 -4.32 9.14
C ASN A 270 -10.47 -4.84 7.86
N LYS A 271 -11.23 -3.99 7.15
CA LYS A 271 -11.86 -4.38 5.89
C LYS A 271 -10.83 -4.68 4.80
N THR A 272 -9.83 -3.84 4.62
CA THR A 272 -8.73 -4.05 3.65
C THR A 272 -8.04 -5.39 3.88
N LEU A 273 -7.56 -5.65 5.10
CA LEU A 273 -6.80 -6.86 5.43
C LEU A 273 -7.65 -8.13 5.40
N THR A 274 -8.94 -8.02 5.74
CA THR A 274 -9.90 -9.13 5.58
C THR A 274 -10.04 -9.52 4.10
N LEU A 275 -10.15 -8.54 3.20
CA LEU A 275 -10.33 -8.80 1.76
C LEU A 275 -9.07 -9.37 1.09
N VAL A 276 -7.89 -9.03 1.61
CA VAL A 276 -6.60 -9.59 1.13
C VAL A 276 -6.54 -11.09 1.29
N ARG A 277 -7.12 -11.63 2.38
CA ARG A 277 -7.13 -13.06 2.69
C ARG A 277 -8.27 -13.83 2.02
N ASP A 278 -9.08 -13.16 1.20
CA ASP A 278 -10.29 -13.73 0.61
C ASP A 278 -10.13 -13.97 -0.90
N ASP A 279 -10.40 -15.19 -1.34
CA ASP A 279 -10.28 -15.69 -2.72
C ASP A 279 -11.50 -15.43 -3.59
N TYR A 280 -12.55 -14.80 -3.05
CA TYR A 280 -13.81 -14.55 -3.74
C TYR A 280 -13.67 -14.01 -5.18
N LYS A 281 -14.41 -14.65 -6.09
CA LYS A 281 -14.63 -14.23 -7.48
C LYS A 281 -16.09 -13.85 -7.70
N ARG A 282 -16.34 -12.77 -8.42
CA ARG A 282 -17.65 -12.38 -8.95
C ARG A 282 -18.05 -13.27 -10.12
N ILE A 283 -17.06 -13.74 -10.89
CA ILE A 283 -17.21 -14.63 -12.04
C ILE A 283 -16.16 -15.73 -11.90
N PRO A 284 -16.51 -16.89 -11.30
CA PRO A 284 -15.64 -18.07 -11.29
C PRO A 284 -15.33 -18.52 -12.72
N TYR A 285 -14.10 -18.98 -12.96
CA TYR A 285 -13.67 -19.41 -14.30
C TYR A 285 -12.58 -20.48 -14.20
N ASP A 286 -13.00 -21.74 -14.24
CA ASP A 286 -12.12 -22.90 -14.02
C ASP A 286 -11.88 -23.71 -15.30
N GLU A 287 -12.62 -23.43 -16.37
CA GLU A 287 -12.55 -24.13 -17.66
C GLU A 287 -12.78 -23.15 -18.81
N VAL A 288 -12.02 -23.31 -19.90
CA VAL A 288 -12.20 -22.54 -21.13
C VAL A 288 -13.38 -23.09 -21.92
N GLU A 289 -14.43 -22.28 -22.03
CA GLU A 289 -15.60 -22.60 -22.84
C GLU A 289 -15.50 -21.96 -24.22
N TYR A 290 -16.10 -22.62 -25.23
CA TYR A 290 -16.13 -22.16 -26.61
C TYR A 290 -17.57 -22.00 -27.12
N ASP A 291 -17.79 -21.03 -28.00
CA ASP A 291 -19.04 -20.84 -28.73
C ASP A 291 -19.08 -21.69 -30.01
N GLU A 292 -20.25 -21.78 -30.65
CA GLU A 292 -20.38 -22.52 -31.90
C GLU A 292 -19.38 -22.01 -32.96
N HIS A 293 -18.65 -22.96 -33.57
CA HIS A 293 -17.66 -22.62 -34.58
C HIS A 293 -18.33 -21.94 -35.80
N PRO A 294 -17.81 -20.79 -36.28
CA PRO A 294 -18.44 -20.01 -37.35
C PRO A 294 -18.41 -20.70 -38.73
N GLU A 295 -17.47 -21.63 -38.92
CA GLU A 295 -17.25 -22.39 -40.16
C GLU A 295 -17.47 -23.91 -39.93
N PRO A 296 -17.94 -24.68 -40.92
CA PRO A 296 -18.08 -26.12 -40.78
C PRO A 296 -16.71 -26.79 -40.64
N GLU A 297 -16.66 -27.90 -39.90
CA GLU A 297 -15.46 -28.72 -39.72
C GLU A 297 -14.87 -29.17 -41.07
N PRO A 298 -13.56 -28.97 -41.31
CA PRO A 298 -12.92 -29.36 -42.56
C PRO A 298 -13.00 -30.87 -42.73
N GLN A 299 -13.27 -31.32 -43.96
CA GLN A 299 -13.36 -32.75 -44.29
C GLN A 299 -12.12 -33.19 -45.06
N PRO A 300 -11.60 -34.43 -44.82
CA PRO A 300 -10.49 -34.95 -45.59
C PRO A 300 -10.93 -35.18 -47.04
N ALA A 301 -10.06 -34.87 -47.99
CA ALA A 301 -10.37 -35.04 -49.41
C ALA A 301 -10.46 -36.51 -49.83
N ASN A 302 -9.78 -37.40 -49.10
CA ASN A 302 -9.78 -38.86 -49.25
C ASN A 302 -9.10 -39.53 -48.03
N GLU A 303 -9.08 -40.87 -47.98
CA GLU A 303 -8.47 -41.66 -46.89
C GLU A 303 -6.97 -41.40 -46.69
N ALA A 304 -6.22 -41.03 -47.74
CA ALA A 304 -4.81 -40.70 -47.61
C ALA A 304 -4.58 -39.30 -47.03
N ASP A 305 -5.52 -38.38 -47.25
CA ASP A 305 -5.50 -37.02 -46.71
C ASP A 305 -5.84 -36.98 -45.22
N GLU A 306 -6.69 -37.88 -44.73
CA GLU A 306 -7.09 -37.96 -43.31
C GLU A 306 -5.89 -38.07 -42.35
N TYR A 307 -4.85 -38.77 -42.77
CA TYR A 307 -3.60 -38.93 -42.00
C TYR A 307 -2.48 -38.00 -42.48
N SER A 308 -2.80 -36.99 -43.30
CA SER A 308 -1.83 -36.06 -43.84
C SER A 308 -1.57 -34.91 -42.85
N ASN A 309 -0.33 -34.43 -42.83
CA ASN A 309 0.01 -33.22 -42.06
C ASN A 309 -0.77 -31.99 -42.56
N GLU A 310 -1.16 -31.95 -43.85
CA GLU A 310 -1.92 -30.84 -44.43
C GLU A 310 -3.37 -30.82 -43.92
N TYR A 311 -3.99 -31.99 -43.73
CA TYR A 311 -5.30 -32.09 -43.07
C TYR A 311 -5.20 -31.72 -41.59
N GLY A 312 -4.19 -32.24 -40.87
CA GLY A 312 -3.93 -31.86 -39.49
C GLY A 312 -3.81 -30.34 -39.31
N GLN A 313 -3.00 -29.68 -40.15
CA GLN A 313 -2.87 -28.21 -40.13
C GLN A 313 -4.18 -27.48 -40.40
N ARG A 314 -5.00 -27.95 -41.35
CA ARG A 314 -6.32 -27.33 -41.63
C ARG A 314 -7.28 -27.51 -40.46
N TYR A 315 -7.28 -28.68 -39.83
CA TYR A 315 -8.10 -28.98 -38.67
C TYR A 315 -7.65 -28.15 -37.45
N ASP A 316 -6.35 -28.06 -37.19
CA ASP A 316 -5.78 -27.23 -36.12
C ASP A 316 -6.08 -25.73 -36.33
N GLU A 317 -5.94 -25.24 -37.57
CA GLU A 317 -6.29 -23.85 -37.92
C GLU A 317 -7.78 -23.58 -37.77
N TRP A 318 -8.64 -24.57 -38.05
CA TRP A 318 -10.07 -24.49 -37.83
C TRP A 318 -10.35 -24.44 -36.31
N GLN A 319 -9.86 -25.38 -35.52
CA GLN A 319 -10.06 -25.38 -34.05
C GLN A 319 -9.60 -24.06 -33.40
N LYS A 320 -8.45 -23.50 -33.83
CA LYS A 320 -7.95 -22.20 -33.31
C LYS A 320 -8.86 -21.01 -33.59
N ARG A 321 -9.76 -21.10 -34.57
CA ARG A 321 -10.73 -20.04 -34.90
C ARG A 321 -12.03 -20.15 -34.12
N GLU A 322 -12.20 -21.20 -33.32
CA GLU A 322 -13.36 -21.33 -32.45
C GLU A 322 -13.38 -20.19 -31.41
N PRO A 323 -14.44 -19.37 -31.36
CA PRO A 323 -14.47 -18.24 -30.44
C PRO A 323 -14.52 -18.71 -28.99
N ILE A 324 -13.64 -18.17 -28.15
CA ILE A 324 -13.71 -18.38 -26.70
C ILE A 324 -14.96 -17.67 -26.17
N ARG A 325 -15.82 -18.41 -25.48
CA ARG A 325 -17.00 -17.86 -24.82
C ARG A 325 -16.56 -17.03 -23.61
N ARG A 326 -16.88 -15.75 -23.63
CA ARG A 326 -16.62 -14.87 -22.48
C ARG A 326 -17.63 -15.16 -21.35
N PRO A 327 -17.17 -15.29 -20.10
CA PRO A 327 -18.07 -15.65 -19.01
C PRO A 327 -18.98 -14.49 -18.61
N GLU A 328 -20.17 -14.82 -18.13
CA GLU A 328 -21.14 -13.88 -17.57
C GLU A 328 -21.26 -14.11 -16.06
N PRO A 329 -21.56 -13.07 -15.26
CA PRO A 329 -21.85 -13.27 -13.85
C PRO A 329 -23.18 -14.01 -13.66
N ASP A 330 -23.22 -14.88 -12.65
CA ASP A 330 -24.45 -15.48 -12.13
C ASP A 330 -25.38 -14.43 -11.49
N GLU A 331 -26.53 -14.85 -10.95
CA GLU A 331 -27.37 -13.94 -10.18
C GLU A 331 -26.62 -13.41 -8.95
N PHE A 332 -26.69 -12.08 -8.75
CA PHE A 332 -26.08 -11.43 -7.59
C PHE A 332 -26.54 -12.05 -6.26
N ALA A 333 -25.56 -12.52 -5.49
CA ALA A 333 -25.70 -12.92 -4.10
C ALA A 333 -24.81 -12.02 -3.21
N PRO A 334 -25.33 -11.47 -2.09
CA PRO A 334 -24.51 -10.72 -1.15
C PRO A 334 -23.35 -11.56 -0.61
N ARG A 335 -22.13 -11.01 -0.65
CA ARG A 335 -20.95 -11.62 -0.01
C ARG A 335 -21.03 -11.42 1.50
N VAL A 336 -21.23 -12.51 2.23
CA VAL A 336 -21.19 -12.54 3.69
C VAL A 336 -19.86 -13.17 4.11
N LEU A 337 -19.04 -12.42 4.83
CA LEU A 337 -17.77 -12.89 5.36
C LEU A 337 -18.03 -13.55 6.71
N GLU A 338 -17.63 -14.82 6.87
CA GLU A 338 -17.70 -15.51 8.15
C GLU A 338 -16.88 -14.78 9.22
N ALA A 339 -17.35 -14.80 10.47
CA ALA A 339 -16.72 -14.04 11.55
C ALA A 339 -15.26 -14.45 11.79
N GLU A 340 -14.94 -15.74 11.62
CA GLU A 340 -13.59 -16.29 11.80
C GLU A 340 -12.59 -15.80 10.72
N GLY A 341 -13.07 -15.33 9.57
CA GLY A 341 -12.23 -14.79 8.50
C GLY A 341 -12.01 -13.29 8.58
N GLN A 342 -12.68 -12.59 9.50
CA GLN A 342 -12.60 -11.13 9.60
C GLN A 342 -11.47 -10.69 10.52
N VAL A 343 -10.62 -9.80 10.01
CA VAL A 343 -9.55 -9.17 10.79
C VAL A 343 -10.16 -8.13 11.74
N ASN A 344 -9.81 -8.20 13.02
CA ASN A 344 -10.14 -7.17 13.98
C ASN A 344 -8.88 -6.70 14.72
N LEU A 345 -8.20 -5.71 14.15
CA LEU A 345 -6.92 -5.21 14.68
C LEU A 345 -6.97 -4.82 16.16
N ARG A 346 -8.13 -4.34 16.65
CA ARG A 346 -8.30 -3.93 18.04
C ARG A 346 -8.36 -5.12 19.00
N GLU A 347 -9.00 -6.20 18.58
CA GLU A 347 -9.17 -7.40 19.40
C GLU A 347 -7.95 -8.31 19.27
N ASP A 348 -7.53 -8.58 18.04
CA ASP A 348 -6.46 -9.52 17.70
C ASP A 348 -5.10 -9.05 18.23
N PHE A 349 -4.86 -7.73 18.25
CA PHE A 349 -3.59 -7.12 18.65
C PHE A 349 -3.72 -6.17 19.84
N ALA A 350 -4.76 -6.32 20.67
CA ALA A 350 -4.97 -5.49 21.86
C ALA A 350 -3.73 -5.43 22.78
N GLN A 351 -3.07 -6.59 22.98
CA GLN A 351 -1.93 -6.73 23.88
C GLN A 351 -0.64 -6.20 23.25
N ASN A 352 -0.41 -6.49 21.97
CA ASN A 352 0.82 -6.15 21.26
C ASN A 352 0.81 -4.73 20.71
N GLY A 353 -0.37 -4.11 20.55
CA GLY A 353 -0.49 -2.83 19.86
C GLY A 353 -0.13 -2.94 18.39
N LEU A 354 0.04 -1.79 17.74
CA LEU A 354 0.44 -1.67 16.34
C LEU A 354 1.74 -0.89 16.23
N GLN A 355 2.44 -1.05 15.11
CA GLN A 355 3.54 -0.18 14.70
C GLN A 355 3.12 0.56 13.42
N VAL A 356 3.17 1.89 13.46
CA VAL A 356 2.67 2.75 12.38
C VAL A 356 3.72 3.76 11.98
N ILE A 357 4.01 3.83 10.68
CA ILE A 357 4.85 4.86 10.07
C ILE A 357 3.93 5.99 9.60
N VAL A 358 4.25 7.22 9.97
CA VAL A 358 3.44 8.41 9.63
C VAL A 358 4.17 9.25 8.59
N LYS A 359 3.44 9.71 7.57
CA LYS A 359 3.94 10.64 6.56
C LYS A 359 2.96 11.80 6.35
N LEU A 360 3.47 13.02 6.31
CA LEU A 360 2.74 14.23 5.92
C LEU A 360 3.51 14.89 4.78
N ALA A 361 2.83 15.12 3.67
CA ALA A 361 3.44 15.76 2.50
C ALA A 361 2.42 16.61 1.75
N ASN A 362 2.91 17.68 1.16
CA ASN A 362 2.13 18.57 0.30
C ASN A 362 2.68 18.52 -1.12
N ILE A 363 1.79 18.52 -2.10
CA ILE A 363 2.13 18.91 -3.47
C ILE A 363 1.66 20.34 -3.65
N GLU A 364 2.57 21.23 -4.02
CA GLU A 364 2.33 22.66 -4.25
C GLU A 364 2.62 22.96 -5.73
N LEU A 365 1.63 23.50 -6.44
CA LEU A 365 1.73 23.91 -7.83
C LEU A 365 1.59 25.43 -7.94
N THR A 366 2.41 26.04 -8.79
CA THR A 366 2.38 27.47 -9.06
C THR A 366 2.12 27.73 -10.55
N PRO A 367 1.72 28.94 -10.95
CA PRO A 367 1.61 29.29 -12.37
C PRO A 367 2.86 28.99 -13.20
N GLU A 368 4.05 29.08 -12.59
CA GLU A 368 5.35 28.77 -13.21
C GLU A 368 5.62 27.26 -13.27
N LYS A 369 5.10 26.49 -12.32
CA LYS A 369 5.21 25.03 -12.22
C LYS A 369 3.82 24.38 -12.11
N PRO A 370 2.99 24.45 -13.18
CA PRO A 370 1.54 24.20 -13.08
C PRO A 370 1.13 22.73 -13.15
N GLU A 371 2.08 21.82 -13.34
CA GLU A 371 1.85 20.41 -13.66
C GLU A 371 2.68 19.49 -12.76
N TYR A 372 2.05 18.43 -12.27
CA TYR A 372 2.67 17.31 -11.57
C TYR A 372 2.58 16.06 -12.45
N GLU A 373 3.73 15.45 -12.74
CA GLU A 373 3.86 14.36 -13.71
C GLU A 373 3.31 13.01 -13.23
N GLY A 374 2.92 12.90 -11.95
CA GLY A 374 2.56 11.63 -11.32
C GLY A 374 3.74 10.94 -10.65
N GLY A 375 3.47 9.79 -10.02
CA GLY A 375 4.48 8.91 -9.44
C GLY A 375 4.84 7.76 -10.38
N SER A 376 5.74 6.87 -9.96
CA SER A 376 5.94 5.56 -10.59
C SER A 376 5.08 4.48 -9.94
N TRP A 377 4.90 3.33 -10.59
CA TRP A 377 4.37 2.14 -9.92
C TRP A 377 5.30 1.70 -8.80
N HIS A 378 4.76 1.50 -7.61
CA HIS A 378 5.52 1.06 -6.44
C HIS A 378 4.60 0.45 -5.37
N VAL A 379 5.24 -0.16 -4.37
CA VAL A 379 4.67 -0.54 -3.08
C VAL A 379 5.31 0.32 -2.00
N GLU A 380 4.70 0.39 -0.82
CA GLU A 380 5.25 1.19 0.28
C GLU A 380 6.34 0.41 1.02
N GLY A 381 7.49 1.08 1.24
CA GLY A 381 8.61 0.52 2.00
C GLY A 381 9.47 -0.50 1.24
N GLN A 382 10.29 -1.19 2.01
CA GLN A 382 10.97 -2.43 1.67
C GLN A 382 10.59 -3.51 2.71
N LEU A 383 11.07 -4.74 2.53
CA LEU A 383 10.76 -5.80 3.49
C LEU A 383 11.28 -5.50 4.90
N ASN A 384 12.26 -4.62 5.09
CA ASN A 384 12.65 -4.17 6.44
C ASN A 384 11.49 -3.60 7.26
N GLU A 385 10.48 -2.99 6.60
CA GLU A 385 9.35 -2.38 7.27
C GLU A 385 8.15 -3.31 7.42
N HIS A 386 8.08 -4.41 6.67
CA HIS A 386 6.94 -5.34 6.66
C HIS A 386 5.56 -4.63 6.64
N ILE A 387 5.43 -3.60 5.80
CA ILE A 387 4.16 -2.88 5.66
C ILE A 387 3.14 -3.83 5.03
N CYS A 388 2.00 -4.03 5.71
CA CYS A 388 0.91 -4.87 5.23
C CYS A 388 -0.24 -4.06 4.61
N ALA A 389 -0.46 -2.83 5.08
CA ALA A 389 -1.48 -1.95 4.56
C ALA A 389 -1.12 -0.47 4.70
N SER A 390 -1.67 0.33 3.81
CA SER A 390 -1.50 1.77 3.76
C SER A 390 -2.84 2.47 3.91
N ALA A 391 -2.81 3.68 4.45
CA ALA A 391 -3.94 4.60 4.48
C ALA A 391 -3.48 5.98 4.03
N ILE A 392 -4.24 6.63 3.15
CA ILE A 392 -3.96 8.01 2.70
C ILE A 392 -5.23 8.83 2.88
N TYR A 393 -5.11 9.90 3.65
CA TYR A 393 -6.15 10.89 3.87
C TYR A 393 -5.82 12.19 3.13
N TYR A 394 -6.65 12.55 2.15
CA TYR A 394 -6.52 13.76 1.35
C TYR A 394 -7.24 14.91 2.06
N TYR A 395 -6.55 15.61 2.93
CA TYR A 395 -7.21 16.49 3.92
C TYR A 395 -7.44 17.93 3.44
N ASP A 396 -6.71 18.39 2.42
CA ASP A 396 -6.86 19.73 1.85
C ASP A 396 -6.38 19.72 0.39
N SER A 397 -7.27 20.00 -0.55
CA SER A 397 -6.96 20.04 -1.99
C SER A 397 -7.68 21.23 -2.62
N GLU A 398 -6.92 22.12 -3.26
CA GLU A 398 -7.46 23.36 -3.84
C GLU A 398 -6.83 23.66 -5.20
N ASN A 399 -7.64 24.17 -6.13
CA ASN A 399 -7.22 24.64 -7.45
C ASN A 399 -6.41 23.63 -8.29
N ILE A 400 -6.75 22.35 -8.20
CA ILE A 400 -6.16 21.28 -9.02
C ILE A 400 -7.23 20.58 -9.86
N THR A 401 -6.82 20.02 -11.00
CA THR A 401 -7.63 19.04 -11.73
C THR A 401 -7.80 17.75 -10.91
N ASP A 402 -8.70 16.86 -11.35
CA ASP A 402 -8.90 15.58 -10.70
C ASP A 402 -7.58 14.83 -10.49
N SER A 403 -7.32 14.43 -9.25
CA SER A 403 -6.18 13.59 -8.88
C SER A 403 -6.69 12.18 -8.60
N ARG A 404 -5.89 11.17 -8.95
CA ARG A 404 -6.26 9.75 -8.82
C ARG A 404 -5.09 8.91 -8.30
N LEU A 405 -5.44 7.81 -7.63
CA LEU A 405 -4.52 6.74 -7.26
C LEU A 405 -4.88 5.48 -8.06
N ALA A 406 -3.99 5.06 -8.95
CA ALA A 406 -4.16 3.87 -9.77
C ALA A 406 -3.59 2.64 -9.05
N PHE A 407 -4.18 1.47 -9.30
CA PHE A 407 -3.81 0.20 -8.72
C PHE A 407 -3.63 -0.88 -9.78
N ARG A 408 -2.64 -1.75 -9.59
CA ARG A 408 -2.47 -2.99 -10.35
C ARG A 408 -2.07 -4.13 -9.42
N GLN A 409 -2.43 -5.34 -9.81
CA GLN A 409 -2.07 -6.57 -9.12
C GLN A 409 -1.29 -7.49 -10.05
N ARG A 410 -0.54 -8.44 -9.48
CA ARG A 410 0.07 -9.53 -10.21
C ARG A 410 -0.92 -10.68 -10.32
N ALA A 411 -1.07 -11.26 -11.51
CA ALA A 411 -1.92 -12.41 -11.76
C ALA A 411 -1.40 -13.64 -11.00
N ASP A 412 -2.33 -14.42 -10.43
CA ASP A 412 -2.00 -15.67 -9.76
C ASP A 412 -1.60 -16.72 -10.78
N THR A 413 -0.32 -17.08 -10.76
CA THR A 413 0.27 -18.00 -11.72
C THR A 413 -0.18 -19.44 -11.51
N GLU A 414 -0.42 -19.86 -10.26
CA GLU A 414 -0.91 -21.20 -9.95
C GLU A 414 -2.39 -21.34 -10.32
N GLU A 415 -3.20 -20.29 -10.06
CA GLU A 415 -4.60 -20.25 -10.46
C GLU A 415 -4.73 -20.35 -11.98
N VAL A 416 -3.94 -19.57 -12.74
CA VAL A 416 -3.92 -19.67 -14.22
C VAL A 416 -3.56 -21.08 -14.69
N SER A 417 -2.54 -21.71 -14.08
CA SER A 417 -2.12 -23.08 -14.40
C SER A 417 -3.17 -24.15 -14.04
N SER A 418 -4.13 -23.84 -13.17
CA SER A 418 -5.19 -24.76 -12.76
C SER A 418 -6.43 -24.75 -13.66
N ILE A 419 -6.55 -23.76 -14.56
CA ILE A 419 -7.66 -23.65 -15.50
C ILE A 419 -7.57 -24.79 -16.52
N SER A 420 -8.70 -25.44 -16.81
CA SER A 420 -8.79 -26.45 -17.86
C SER A 420 -8.92 -25.80 -19.24
N TYR A 421 -8.08 -26.17 -20.20
CA TYR A 421 -8.10 -25.64 -21.57
C TYR A 421 -7.67 -26.69 -22.59
N GLU A 422 -8.03 -26.48 -23.86
CA GLU A 422 -7.60 -27.35 -24.96
C GLU A 422 -6.11 -27.18 -25.29
N GLN A 423 -5.45 -28.28 -25.65
CA GLN A 423 -4.02 -28.30 -25.96
C GLN A 423 -3.62 -27.19 -26.95
N SER A 424 -2.54 -26.48 -26.63
CA SER A 424 -1.97 -25.41 -27.44
C SER A 424 -2.91 -24.21 -27.74
N ARG A 425 -3.99 -24.02 -26.95
CA ARG A 425 -4.92 -22.87 -27.06
C ARG A 425 -4.81 -21.93 -25.86
N HIS A 426 -3.81 -21.05 -25.88
CA HIS A 426 -3.51 -20.12 -24.77
C HIS A 426 -4.14 -18.73 -24.93
N GLU A 427 -4.95 -18.50 -25.97
CA GLU A 427 -5.57 -17.20 -26.26
C GLU A 427 -6.54 -16.73 -25.15
N PHE A 428 -6.98 -17.64 -24.29
CA PHE A 428 -7.83 -17.32 -23.13
C PHE A 428 -7.15 -16.36 -22.15
N LEU A 429 -5.80 -16.36 -22.05
CA LEU A 429 -5.07 -15.42 -21.20
C LEU A 429 -5.43 -13.97 -21.55
N ARG A 430 -5.42 -13.64 -22.83
CA ARG A 430 -5.81 -12.31 -23.32
C ARG A 430 -7.33 -12.12 -23.34
N GLU A 431 -8.09 -13.06 -23.89
CA GLU A 431 -9.53 -12.87 -24.11
C GLU A 431 -10.34 -12.85 -22.80
N ILE A 432 -9.94 -13.64 -21.79
CA ILE A 432 -10.64 -13.76 -20.51
C ILE A 432 -10.03 -12.86 -19.44
N PHE A 433 -8.70 -12.81 -19.32
CA PHE A 433 -8.01 -12.13 -18.23
C PHE A 433 -7.33 -10.81 -18.63
N GLY A 434 -7.26 -10.51 -19.93
CA GLY A 434 -6.57 -9.32 -20.45
C GLY A 434 -5.05 -9.38 -20.26
N LEU A 435 -4.49 -10.57 -20.14
CA LEU A 435 -3.05 -10.83 -19.95
C LEU A 435 -2.35 -10.99 -21.31
N ASP A 436 -1.02 -10.96 -21.29
CA ASP A 436 -0.22 -11.20 -22.49
C ASP A 436 -0.19 -12.69 -22.85
N ASN A 437 -0.48 -13.02 -24.11
CA ASN A 437 -0.38 -14.39 -24.60
C ASN A 437 1.08 -14.88 -24.66
N GLU A 438 2.05 -13.97 -24.77
CA GLU A 438 3.48 -14.34 -24.74
C GLU A 438 3.88 -14.97 -23.41
N ALA A 439 3.19 -14.60 -22.31
CA ALA A 439 3.42 -15.14 -20.97
C ALA A 439 3.14 -16.66 -20.85
N ALA A 440 2.47 -17.26 -21.85
CA ALA A 440 2.28 -18.71 -21.89
C ALA A 440 3.53 -19.51 -22.29
N TRP A 441 4.51 -18.85 -22.92
CA TRP A 441 5.66 -19.51 -23.53
C TRP A 441 7.01 -18.89 -23.17
N ASN A 442 7.00 -17.63 -22.71
CA ASN A 442 8.18 -16.85 -22.35
C ASN A 442 7.82 -15.84 -21.25
N GLU A 443 8.82 -15.08 -20.79
CA GLU A 443 8.62 -13.93 -19.89
C GLU A 443 7.75 -12.85 -20.59
N GLY A 444 6.51 -12.67 -20.13
CA GLY A 444 5.54 -11.69 -20.62
C GLY A 444 4.90 -10.87 -19.49
N ASN A 445 4.01 -9.93 -19.82
CA ASN A 445 3.33 -9.12 -18.80
C ASN A 445 2.21 -9.92 -18.10
N VAL A 446 2.35 -10.10 -16.79
CA VAL A 446 1.41 -10.86 -15.94
C VAL A 446 0.67 -9.97 -14.95
N THR A 447 0.59 -8.66 -15.20
CA THR A 447 -0.14 -7.72 -14.33
C THR A 447 -1.52 -7.37 -14.84
N GLN A 448 -2.45 -7.20 -13.90
CA GLN A 448 -3.80 -6.71 -14.18
C GLN A 448 -3.99 -5.32 -13.59
N VAL A 449 -4.22 -4.33 -14.46
CA VAL A 449 -4.55 -2.97 -14.04
C VAL A 449 -5.99 -2.96 -13.53
N LEU A 450 -6.20 -2.75 -12.24
CA LEU A 450 -7.54 -2.75 -11.62
C LEU A 450 -8.32 -1.48 -11.99
N GLY A 451 -7.63 -0.35 -12.04
CA GLY A 451 -8.23 0.96 -12.30
C GLY A 451 -7.68 2.00 -11.34
N SER A 452 -8.46 3.05 -11.10
CA SER A 452 -8.06 4.13 -10.19
C SER A 452 -9.22 4.66 -9.36
N VAL A 453 -8.89 5.25 -8.22
CA VAL A 453 -9.83 5.92 -7.33
C VAL A 453 -9.54 7.42 -7.32
N ASP A 454 -10.57 8.25 -7.41
CA ASP A 454 -10.44 9.70 -7.25
C ASP A 454 -9.94 10.06 -5.84
N THR A 455 -9.00 10.98 -5.73
CA THR A 455 -8.36 11.37 -4.46
C THR A 455 -8.76 12.78 -4.03
N ARG A 456 -10.07 13.01 -4.02
CA ARG A 456 -10.70 14.29 -3.64
C ARG A 456 -10.52 14.61 -2.15
N GLN A 457 -10.64 15.90 -1.81
CA GLN A 457 -10.58 16.37 -0.43
C GLN A 457 -11.62 15.67 0.45
N GLY A 458 -11.20 15.28 1.66
CA GLY A 458 -12.02 14.57 2.65
C GLY A 458 -12.03 13.06 2.48
N ARG A 459 -11.44 12.51 1.41
CA ARG A 459 -11.39 11.05 1.21
C ARG A 459 -10.27 10.42 2.02
N LEU A 460 -10.62 9.39 2.80
CA LEU A 460 -9.70 8.42 3.38
C LEU A 460 -9.73 7.15 2.51
N LEU A 461 -8.56 6.70 2.08
CA LEU A 461 -8.38 5.53 1.22
C LEU A 461 -7.42 4.55 1.91
N THR A 462 -7.79 3.28 2.04
CA THR A 462 -6.91 2.20 2.51
C THR A 462 -6.75 1.14 1.44
N PHE A 463 -5.57 0.53 1.41
CA PHE A 463 -5.22 -0.52 0.45
C PHE A 463 -4.07 -1.36 1.00
N PRO A 464 -3.95 -2.63 0.58
CA PRO A 464 -2.90 -3.50 1.07
C PRO A 464 -1.60 -3.30 0.30
N ASN A 465 -0.49 -3.70 0.92
CA ASN A 465 0.83 -3.65 0.28
C ASN A 465 1.09 -4.84 -0.68
N SER A 466 0.06 -5.66 -0.96
CA SER A 466 0.03 -6.63 -2.06
C SER A 466 -0.26 -5.97 -3.42
N LEU A 467 -0.70 -4.70 -3.44
CA LEU A 467 -0.97 -3.96 -4.67
C LEU A 467 0.16 -2.98 -4.98
N GLN A 468 0.58 -2.94 -6.24
CA GLN A 468 1.30 -1.78 -6.74
C GLN A 468 0.32 -0.64 -7.00
N HIS A 469 0.75 0.57 -6.66
CA HIS A 469 -0.03 1.77 -6.87
C HIS A 469 0.80 2.89 -7.48
N GLN A 470 0.11 3.85 -8.10
CA GLN A 470 0.73 4.99 -8.76
C GLN A 470 -0.17 6.22 -8.66
N VAL A 471 0.42 7.36 -8.29
CA VAL A 471 -0.28 8.66 -8.34
C VAL A 471 -0.38 9.12 -9.80
N SER A 472 -1.58 9.40 -10.27
CA SER A 472 -1.78 9.93 -11.63
C SER A 472 -1.33 11.39 -11.76
N PRO A 473 -0.94 11.84 -12.97
CA PRO A 473 -0.63 13.24 -13.23
C PRO A 473 -1.83 14.15 -12.97
N PHE A 474 -1.58 15.39 -12.55
CA PHE A 474 -2.59 16.44 -12.41
C PHE A 474 -1.98 17.83 -12.56
N ALA A 475 -2.82 18.84 -12.77
CA ALA A 475 -2.38 20.21 -13.02
C ALA A 475 -3.23 21.23 -12.25
N LEU A 476 -2.86 22.50 -12.31
CA LEU A 476 -3.71 23.59 -11.86
C LEU A 476 -5.01 23.66 -12.68
N ALA A 477 -6.15 23.79 -11.99
CA ALA A 477 -7.45 24.01 -12.63
C ALA A 477 -7.56 25.43 -13.20
N ASP A 478 -7.21 26.44 -12.39
CA ASP A 478 -6.97 27.82 -12.81
C ASP A 478 -5.45 28.07 -12.80
N ARG A 479 -4.83 28.03 -13.99
CA ARG A 479 -3.38 28.21 -14.17
C ARG A 479 -2.86 29.60 -13.74
N THR A 480 -3.74 30.54 -13.39
CA THR A 480 -3.35 31.88 -12.93
C THR A 480 -3.14 31.97 -11.42
N LYS A 481 -3.50 30.93 -10.67
CA LYS A 481 -3.42 30.88 -9.20
C LYS A 481 -2.65 29.66 -8.75
N PRO A 482 -1.99 29.70 -7.58
CA PRO A 482 -1.42 28.50 -6.99
C PRO A 482 -2.52 27.48 -6.62
N GLY A 483 -2.11 26.24 -6.41
CA GLY A 483 -2.98 25.14 -6.00
C GLY A 483 -2.18 24.08 -5.26
N HIS A 484 -2.87 23.22 -4.51
CA HIS A 484 -2.21 22.21 -3.69
C HIS A 484 -3.02 20.94 -3.53
N ARG A 485 -2.30 19.88 -3.14
CA ARG A 485 -2.85 18.63 -2.63
C ARG A 485 -2.08 18.20 -1.39
N LYS A 486 -2.76 18.10 -0.25
CA LYS A 486 -2.13 17.75 1.02
C LYS A 486 -2.61 16.41 1.55
N ILE A 487 -1.67 15.58 2.02
CA ILE A 487 -1.95 14.23 2.49
C ILE A 487 -1.39 13.94 3.88
N LEU A 488 -2.13 13.15 4.65
CA LEU A 488 -1.66 12.40 5.81
C LEU A 488 -1.72 10.92 5.45
N ALA A 489 -0.57 10.24 5.50
CA ALA A 489 -0.47 8.82 5.23
C ALA A 489 -0.01 8.03 6.45
N PHE A 490 -0.56 6.83 6.59
CA PHE A 490 -0.16 5.83 7.57
C PHE A 490 0.25 4.55 6.84
N PHE A 491 1.37 3.97 7.25
CA PHE A 491 1.79 2.66 6.79
C PHE A 491 1.82 1.73 8.00
N LEU A 492 0.94 0.73 7.98
CA LEU A 492 0.78 -0.26 9.02
C LEU A 492 1.82 -1.37 8.82
N VAL A 493 2.74 -1.49 9.78
CA VAL A 493 3.62 -2.66 9.89
C VAL A 493 2.78 -3.86 10.29
N ASP A 494 3.07 -5.03 9.72
CA ASP A 494 2.38 -6.28 10.05
C ASP A 494 2.41 -6.55 11.57
N PRO A 495 1.25 -6.58 12.25
CA PRO A 495 1.19 -6.71 13.69
C PRO A 495 1.48 -8.12 14.24
N HIS A 496 1.69 -9.13 13.37
CA HIS A 496 2.09 -10.48 13.81
C HIS A 496 3.52 -10.53 14.38
N PHE A 497 4.34 -9.51 14.18
CA PHE A 497 5.61 -9.35 14.88
C PHE A 497 6.04 -7.88 14.98
N SER A 498 7.21 -7.62 15.59
CA SER A 498 7.70 -6.26 15.82
C SER A 498 9.02 -6.00 15.10
N ILE A 499 9.15 -4.80 14.53
CA ILE A 499 10.41 -4.27 13.99
C ILE A 499 10.97 -3.17 14.90
N ILE A 500 12.20 -2.72 14.64
CA ILE A 500 12.82 -1.63 15.40
C ILE A 500 11.94 -0.36 15.30
N SER A 501 11.46 0.17 16.42
CA SER A 501 10.64 1.39 16.45
C SER A 501 11.29 2.52 17.25
N SER A 502 10.62 3.68 17.25
CA SER A 502 11.00 4.81 18.10
C SER A 502 10.87 4.53 19.61
N ALA A 503 10.24 3.41 20.01
CA ALA A 503 10.29 2.94 21.39
C ALA A 503 11.65 2.29 21.72
N ASN A 504 12.39 1.78 20.72
CA ASN A 504 13.71 1.18 20.90
C ASN A 504 14.85 2.17 20.65
N VAL A 505 14.64 3.15 19.77
CA VAL A 505 15.65 4.11 19.32
C VAL A 505 15.43 5.44 20.04
N PRO A 506 16.39 5.94 20.83
CA PRO A 506 16.30 7.30 21.37
C PRO A 506 16.38 8.35 20.26
N PRO A 507 15.91 9.59 20.52
CA PRO A 507 16.00 10.66 19.54
C PRO A 507 17.38 10.83 18.95
N GLN A 508 17.42 10.96 17.62
CA GLN A 508 18.67 11.07 16.86
C GLN A 508 18.97 12.53 16.50
N GLN A 509 17.97 13.41 16.54
CA GLN A 509 18.01 14.77 16.01
C GLN A 509 18.85 15.71 16.90
N GLU A 510 19.79 16.44 16.30
CA GLU A 510 20.67 17.37 17.01
C GLU A 510 19.93 18.46 17.80
N ASP A 511 18.85 19.01 17.26
CA ASP A 511 18.07 20.05 17.94
C ASP A 511 17.35 19.52 19.19
N TRP A 512 16.91 18.25 19.19
CA TRP A 512 16.31 17.61 20.36
C TRP A 512 17.38 17.34 21.44
N TRP A 513 18.60 17.02 21.03
CA TRP A 513 19.74 16.88 21.95
C TRP A 513 20.10 18.21 22.59
N LYS A 514 20.14 19.30 21.81
CA LYS A 514 20.39 20.65 22.32
C LYS A 514 19.34 21.07 23.34
N GLU A 515 18.06 20.82 23.06
CA GLU A 515 16.97 21.07 24.02
C GLU A 515 17.20 20.32 25.35
N ARG A 516 17.59 19.04 25.28
CA ARG A 516 17.90 18.26 26.48
C ARG A 516 19.10 18.83 27.23
N GLN A 517 20.18 19.17 26.53
CA GLN A 517 21.39 19.75 27.13
C GLN A 517 21.11 21.10 27.79
N GLU A 518 20.26 21.94 27.22
CA GLU A 518 19.85 23.21 27.83
C GLU A 518 19.07 22.99 29.13
N VAL A 519 18.14 22.03 29.16
CA VAL A 519 17.37 21.67 30.35
C VAL A 519 18.28 21.07 31.43
N VAL A 520 19.15 20.14 31.06
CA VAL A 520 20.13 19.53 31.98
C VAL A 520 21.10 20.59 32.50
N GLY A 521 21.64 21.44 31.63
CA GLY A 521 22.55 22.52 32.00
C GLY A 521 21.92 23.49 33.00
N LYS A 522 20.65 23.87 32.81
CA LYS A 522 19.91 24.68 33.79
C LYS A 522 19.80 23.96 35.14
N LEU A 523 19.37 22.70 35.15
CA LEU A 523 19.19 21.93 36.39
C LEU A 523 20.51 21.62 37.11
N LEU A 524 21.58 21.35 36.37
CA LEU A 524 22.90 21.05 36.92
C LEU A 524 23.65 22.31 37.33
N SER A 525 23.49 23.45 36.65
CA SER A 525 24.10 24.72 37.07
C SER A 525 23.59 25.20 38.43
N GLU A 526 22.38 24.80 38.81
CA GLU A 526 21.83 25.03 40.15
C GLU A 526 22.41 24.09 41.23
N ARG A 527 23.11 23.00 40.85
CA ARG A 527 23.45 21.89 41.78
C ARG A 527 24.89 21.38 41.72
N LEU A 528 25.63 21.58 40.63
CA LEU A 528 26.97 21.01 40.39
C LEU A 528 27.94 22.05 39.80
N PRO A 529 29.24 22.01 40.18
CA PRO A 529 30.31 22.75 39.52
C PRO A 529 30.50 22.35 38.05
N ALA A 530 31.09 23.25 37.26
CA ALA A 530 31.29 23.08 35.81
C ALA A 530 32.11 21.83 35.45
N GLU A 531 33.08 21.42 36.28
CA GLU A 531 33.87 20.21 36.00
C GLU A 531 33.02 18.94 36.05
N LEU A 532 32.07 18.83 36.98
CA LEU A 532 31.17 17.67 37.08
C LEU A 532 30.10 17.67 35.98
N GLN A 533 29.68 18.86 35.52
CA GLN A 533 28.82 18.99 34.35
C GLN A 533 29.51 18.47 33.09
N ASN A 534 30.80 18.81 32.91
CA ASN A 534 31.59 18.33 31.78
C ASN A 534 31.80 16.81 31.83
N MET A 535 32.07 16.22 33.00
CA MET A 535 32.19 14.76 33.13
C MET A 535 30.89 14.00 32.80
N VAL A 536 29.73 14.58 33.11
CA VAL A 536 28.41 13.99 32.75
C VAL A 536 28.19 14.05 31.23
N ASN A 537 28.65 15.12 30.58
CA ASN A 537 28.53 15.29 29.13
C ASN A 537 29.59 14.51 28.32
N GLU A 538 30.80 14.34 28.88
CA GLU A 538 31.92 13.60 28.25
C GLU A 538 31.73 12.07 28.32
N GLY A 539 30.85 11.55 29.17
CA GLY A 539 30.60 10.12 29.35
C GLY A 539 29.83 9.43 28.21
N LEU A 540 29.34 10.18 27.22
CA LEU A 540 28.64 9.64 26.06
C LEU A 540 29.51 9.83 24.81
N GLU A 541 30.14 8.77 24.30
CA GLU A 541 30.80 8.74 22.97
C GLU A 541 29.80 8.89 21.80
N ALA A 542 28.57 9.32 22.07
CA ALA A 542 27.47 9.38 21.13
C ALA A 542 27.35 10.80 20.54
N THR A 543 27.20 10.88 19.23
CA THR A 543 26.96 12.14 18.52
C THR A 543 25.55 12.19 17.92
N PRO A 544 24.84 13.34 18.00
CA PRO A 544 23.57 13.51 17.32
C PRO A 544 23.74 13.47 15.79
N ILE A 545 22.64 13.27 15.07
CA ILE A 545 22.55 13.41 13.62
C ILE A 545 22.10 14.84 13.32
N THR A 546 22.91 15.56 12.53
CA THR A 546 22.56 16.91 12.07
C THR A 546 21.52 16.86 10.94
N LEU A 547 20.81 17.96 10.68
CA LEU A 547 19.85 18.01 9.58
C LEU A 547 20.53 17.76 8.22
N GLU A 548 21.73 18.27 8.01
CA GLU A 548 22.51 18.04 6.78
C GLU A 548 22.90 16.57 6.62
N GLU A 549 23.37 15.93 7.69
CA GLU A 549 23.66 14.48 7.71
C GLU A 549 22.40 13.66 7.43
N ALA A 550 21.26 14.01 8.04
CA ALA A 550 19.99 13.35 7.79
C ALA A 550 19.50 13.51 6.34
N LYS A 551 19.64 14.71 5.75
CA LYS A 551 19.32 14.96 4.34
C LYS A 551 20.23 14.17 3.40
N GLN A 552 21.49 13.99 3.75
CA GLN A 552 22.42 13.14 2.99
C GLN A 552 22.01 11.66 3.05
N TYR A 553 21.70 11.14 4.24
CA TYR A 553 21.17 9.77 4.37
C TYR A 553 19.85 9.58 3.63
N ARG A 554 18.95 10.58 3.63
CA ARG A 554 17.71 10.52 2.84
C ARG A 554 18.00 10.35 1.35
N LYS A 555 18.97 11.09 0.79
CA LYS A 555 19.36 10.96 -0.63
C LYS A 555 19.87 9.55 -0.93
N GLU A 556 20.72 9.01 -0.07
CA GLU A 556 21.26 7.64 -0.20
C GLU A 556 20.16 6.58 -0.10
N LEU A 557 19.21 6.75 0.83
CA LEU A 557 18.04 5.87 0.97
C LEU A 557 17.16 5.92 -0.28
N MET A 558 16.90 7.11 -0.83
CA MET A 558 16.10 7.29 -2.04
C MET A 558 16.78 6.70 -3.27
N GLU A 559 18.10 6.83 -3.40
CA GLU A 559 18.88 6.19 -4.46
C GLU A 559 18.81 4.65 -4.34
N GLU A 560 19.01 4.10 -3.13
CA GLU A 560 18.87 2.66 -2.90
C GLU A 560 17.47 2.16 -3.29
N ARG A 561 16.42 2.86 -2.84
CA ARG A 561 15.04 2.50 -3.17
C ARG A 561 14.71 2.65 -4.64
N SER A 562 15.24 3.67 -5.32
CA SER A 562 15.01 3.85 -6.76
C SER A 562 15.61 2.71 -7.57
N ASN A 563 16.82 2.27 -7.21
CA ASN A 563 17.48 1.13 -7.86
C ASN A 563 16.70 -0.17 -7.64
N LYS A 564 16.28 -0.46 -6.39
CA LYS A 564 15.48 -1.65 -6.09
C LYS A 564 14.10 -1.61 -6.72
N ALA A 565 13.45 -0.43 -6.79
CA ALA A 565 12.12 -0.28 -7.36
C ALA A 565 12.09 -0.65 -8.85
N GLN A 566 13.16 -0.40 -9.61
CA GLN A 566 13.22 -0.80 -11.02
C GLN A 566 13.21 -2.33 -11.19
N GLU A 567 14.02 -3.03 -10.40
CA GLU A 567 14.07 -4.50 -10.38
C GLU A 567 12.74 -5.08 -9.88
N GLN A 568 12.24 -4.62 -8.73
CA GLN A 568 10.96 -5.05 -8.16
C GLN A 568 9.78 -4.79 -9.10
N ASN A 569 9.80 -3.67 -9.83
CA ASN A 569 8.74 -3.37 -10.78
C ASN A 569 8.78 -4.30 -11.99
N ARG A 570 9.96 -4.64 -12.49
CA ARG A 570 10.12 -5.65 -13.54
C ARG A 570 9.66 -7.01 -13.03
N ASP A 571 10.11 -7.44 -11.85
CA ASP A 571 9.75 -8.74 -11.27
C ASP A 571 8.24 -8.85 -11.01
N PHE A 572 7.60 -7.75 -10.62
CA PHE A 572 6.15 -7.68 -10.43
C PHE A 572 5.39 -7.70 -11.75
N GLU A 573 5.93 -7.06 -12.79
CA GLU A 573 5.31 -6.93 -14.11
C GLU A 573 5.47 -8.17 -14.98
N MET A 574 6.63 -8.81 -14.92
CA MET A 574 7.05 -9.87 -15.82
C MET A 574 6.92 -11.25 -15.17
N GLY A 575 6.54 -12.24 -15.96
CA GLY A 575 6.42 -13.62 -15.51
C GLY A 575 6.09 -14.58 -16.63
N GLU A 576 6.04 -15.86 -16.31
CA GLU A 576 5.65 -16.94 -17.22
C GLU A 576 4.63 -17.84 -16.50
N PHE A 577 3.65 -18.35 -17.25
CA PHE A 577 2.67 -19.32 -16.77
C PHE A 577 3.12 -20.73 -17.16
N ASN A 578 3.18 -21.63 -16.18
CA ASN A 578 3.48 -23.04 -16.44
C ASN A 578 2.22 -23.75 -16.93
N LEU A 579 1.89 -23.56 -18.20
CA LEU A 579 0.76 -24.18 -18.87
C LEU A 579 1.16 -25.58 -19.37
N CYS A 580 0.52 -26.63 -18.85
CA CYS A 580 0.84 -28.01 -19.21
C CYS A 580 0.11 -28.42 -20.50
N GLU A 581 0.87 -28.82 -21.52
CA GLU A 581 0.30 -29.48 -22.70
C GLU A 581 -0.10 -30.92 -22.31
N HIS A 582 -1.41 -31.21 -22.27
CA HIS A 582 -1.95 -32.52 -21.89
C HIS A 582 -2.11 -33.49 -23.07
#